data_AF-A0A2V8GKE9-F1
#
_entry.id   AF-A0A2V8GKE9-F1
#
_cell.length_a   1.000
_cell.length_b   1.000
_cell.length_c   1.000
_cell.angle_alpha   90.00
_cell.angle_beta   90.00
_cell.angle_gamma   90.00
#
_symmetry.space_group_name_H-M   'P 1'
#
loop_
_entity.id
_entity.type
_entity.pdbx_description
1 polymer ?
#
loop_
_entity_poly.entity_id
_entity_poly.type
_entity_poly.pdbx_seq_one_letter_code
_entity_poly.pdbx_strand_id
1 'polypeptide(L)'
;GMIAAKTSRTGTLGFVGGMDIPLIRRFEKGYEEGAKAVNPRIQVLQNYVGVTDAAWNNPGKGKELSLAQMDRGADVIFTAAGNSGLGAFDAVEQAGMQNGRATHFVIGVDSNQNMVKPGFVLTSMVKRVDNAVYDIVKEVVEGRFKGGFHVYGLESEGVGYVIDQYNRDLVSPDAIREAEDARKKIISGQIKVTDAMAQ
;
A
#
# COMPACT_ATOMS: atom_id res chain seq x y z
N GLY A 1 5.65 -3.53 -0.03
CA GLY A 1 6.42 -4.65 -0.59
C GLY A 1 6.95 -5.56 0.50
N MET A 2 7.96 -5.11 1.27
CA MET A 2 8.69 -5.97 2.20
C MET A 2 7.80 -6.72 3.21
N ILE A 3 6.90 -6.00 3.90
CA ILE A 3 5.97 -6.60 4.86
C ILE A 3 5.09 -7.67 4.19
N ALA A 4 4.54 -7.39 3.00
CA ALA A 4 3.74 -8.36 2.26
C ALA A 4 4.54 -9.62 1.89
N ALA A 5 5.76 -9.46 1.38
CA ALA A 5 6.62 -10.58 1.00
C ALA A 5 7.04 -11.45 2.20
N LYS A 6 7.24 -10.85 3.39
CA LYS A 6 7.54 -11.58 4.63
C LYS A 6 6.34 -12.31 5.21
N THR A 7 5.12 -11.86 4.90
CA THR A 7 3.87 -12.48 5.35
C THR A 7 3.36 -13.55 4.39
N SER A 8 3.61 -13.38 3.09
CA SER A 8 3.17 -14.29 2.03
C SER A 8 3.71 -15.71 2.23
N ARG A 9 2.83 -16.68 1.99
CA ARG A 9 3.09 -18.12 1.97
C ARG A 9 3.16 -18.67 0.55
N THR A 10 2.53 -18.01 -0.42
CA THR A 10 2.51 -18.46 -1.82
C THR A 10 3.67 -17.90 -2.63
N GLY A 11 4.23 -16.77 -2.22
CA GLY A 11 5.22 -16.02 -3.00
C GLY A 11 4.62 -15.22 -4.17
N THR A 12 3.29 -15.22 -4.30
CA THR A 12 2.55 -14.39 -5.24
C THR A 12 1.81 -13.32 -4.47
N LEU A 13 1.99 -12.07 -4.85
CA LEU A 13 1.33 -10.90 -4.27
C LEU A 13 0.40 -10.27 -5.31
N GLY A 14 -0.59 -9.51 -4.84
CA GLY A 14 -1.48 -8.74 -5.71
C GLY A 14 -1.32 -7.25 -5.52
N PHE A 15 -1.54 -6.51 -6.60
CA PHE A 15 -1.69 -5.06 -6.64
C PHE A 15 -2.96 -4.71 -7.42
N VAL A 16 -3.84 -3.93 -6.79
CA VAL A 16 -5.05 -3.38 -7.40
C VAL A 16 -4.94 -1.86 -7.41
N GLY A 17 -4.63 -1.29 -8.58
CA GLY A 17 -4.62 0.15 -8.79
C GLY A 17 -6.01 0.68 -9.13
N GLY A 18 -6.29 1.94 -8.80
CA GLY A 18 -7.52 2.62 -9.23
C GLY A 18 -7.48 2.93 -10.72
N MET A 19 -7.09 4.16 -11.05
CA MET A 19 -6.86 4.55 -12.44
C MET A 19 -5.44 4.18 -12.89
N ASP A 20 -5.28 3.67 -14.11
CA ASP A 20 -3.97 3.44 -14.72
C ASP A 20 -3.31 4.77 -15.15
N ILE A 21 -2.60 5.38 -14.21
CA ILE A 21 -1.85 6.63 -14.40
C ILE A 21 -0.45 6.53 -13.77
N PRO A 22 0.52 7.38 -14.19
CA PRO A 22 1.89 7.33 -13.68
C PRO A 22 2.01 7.33 -12.16
N LEU A 23 1.16 8.11 -11.48
CA LEU A 23 1.14 8.15 -10.03
C LEU A 23 0.86 6.77 -9.42
N ILE A 24 -0.10 6.00 -9.94
CA ILE A 24 -0.45 4.68 -9.39
C ILE A 24 0.59 3.62 -9.78
N ARG A 25 1.18 3.73 -10.96
CA ARG A 25 2.34 2.91 -11.35
C ARG A 25 3.53 3.10 -10.39
N ARG A 26 3.69 4.28 -9.79
CA ARG A 26 4.70 4.51 -8.73
C ARG A 26 4.42 3.69 -7.47
N PHE A 27 3.15 3.52 -7.08
CA PHE A 27 2.78 2.63 -5.97
C PHE A 27 3.08 1.17 -6.32
N GLU A 28 2.67 0.73 -7.50
CA GLU A 28 2.95 -0.61 -8.02
C GLU A 28 4.45 -0.90 -7.98
N LYS A 29 5.26 0.02 -8.53
CA LYS A 29 6.70 -0.17 -8.65
C LYS A 29 7.39 -0.25 -7.28
N GLY A 30 7.07 0.67 -6.37
CA GLY A 30 7.62 0.63 -5.01
C GLY A 30 7.18 -0.62 -4.23
N TYR A 31 5.95 -1.09 -4.47
CA TYR A 31 5.45 -2.35 -3.88
C TYR A 31 6.24 -3.55 -4.39
N GLU A 32 6.43 -3.65 -5.71
CA GLU A 32 7.21 -4.69 -6.39
C GLU A 32 8.67 -4.70 -5.91
N GLU A 33 9.37 -3.56 -5.95
CA GLU A 33 10.77 -3.46 -5.54
C GLU A 33 10.97 -3.85 -4.08
N GLY A 34 10.09 -3.35 -3.19
CA GLY A 34 10.14 -3.73 -1.79
C GLY A 34 9.89 -5.23 -1.58
N ALA A 35 9.02 -5.86 -2.37
CA ALA A 35 8.79 -7.30 -2.26
C ALA A 35 9.98 -8.12 -2.77
N LYS A 36 10.55 -7.73 -3.92
CA LYS A 36 11.71 -8.38 -4.53
C LYS A 36 13.00 -8.19 -3.73
N ALA A 37 13.11 -7.12 -2.94
CA ALA A 37 14.21 -6.91 -2.00
C ALA A 37 14.25 -7.96 -0.88
N VAL A 38 13.09 -8.53 -0.50
CA VAL A 38 13.01 -9.63 0.48
C VAL A 38 13.25 -10.97 -0.21
N ASN A 39 12.58 -11.21 -1.34
CA ASN A 39 12.73 -12.44 -2.11
C ASN A 39 12.63 -12.12 -3.61
N PRO A 40 13.73 -12.23 -4.38
CA PRO A 40 13.76 -11.91 -5.80
C PRO A 40 12.79 -12.75 -6.66
N ARG A 41 12.31 -13.88 -6.15
CA ARG A 41 11.36 -14.76 -6.86
C ARG A 41 9.89 -14.37 -6.68
N ILE A 42 9.60 -13.37 -5.83
CA ILE A 42 8.23 -12.89 -5.65
C ILE A 42 7.65 -12.41 -6.99
N GLN A 43 6.42 -12.83 -7.26
CA GLN A 43 5.63 -12.33 -8.37
C GLN A 43 4.59 -11.34 -7.84
N VAL A 44 4.40 -10.22 -8.52
CA VAL A 44 3.33 -9.26 -8.24
C VAL A 44 2.37 -9.27 -9.42
N LEU A 45 1.14 -9.69 -9.17
CA LEU A 45 0.04 -9.57 -10.12
C LEU A 45 -0.52 -8.15 -10.04
N GLN A 46 -0.65 -7.47 -11.16
CA GLN A 46 -1.15 -6.10 -11.21
C GLN A 46 -2.35 -5.97 -12.12
N ASN A 47 -3.39 -5.31 -11.62
CA ASN A 47 -4.55 -4.93 -12.39
C ASN A 47 -5.03 -3.55 -11.94
N TYR A 48 -5.68 -2.84 -12.85
CA TYR A 48 -6.23 -1.50 -12.61
C TYR A 48 -7.74 -1.56 -12.79
N VAL A 49 -8.47 -0.81 -11.96
CA VAL A 49 -9.94 -0.75 -12.02
C VAL A 49 -10.40 -0.13 -13.34
N GLY A 50 -9.68 0.87 -13.86
CA GLY A 50 -9.97 1.48 -15.15
C GLY A 50 -9.01 2.59 -15.56
N VAL A 51 -9.41 3.37 -16.57
CA VAL A 51 -8.63 4.49 -17.14
C VAL A 51 -9.37 5.84 -17.05
N THR A 52 -10.49 5.87 -16.32
CA THR A 52 -11.32 7.06 -16.11
C THR A 52 -11.58 7.28 -14.62
N ASP A 53 -12.12 8.43 -14.23
CA ASP A 53 -12.38 8.76 -12.83
C ASP A 53 -13.35 7.78 -12.13
N ALA A 54 -14.18 7.06 -12.89
CA ALA A 54 -15.03 5.99 -12.34
C ALA A 54 -14.21 4.88 -11.66
N ALA A 55 -12.92 4.76 -11.98
CA ALA A 55 -12.00 3.79 -11.40
C ALA A 55 -11.75 3.99 -9.89
N TRP A 56 -12.08 5.15 -9.34
CA TRP A 56 -11.93 5.44 -7.90
C TRP A 56 -13.14 5.07 -7.04
N ASN A 57 -14.28 4.74 -7.67
CA ASN A 57 -15.55 4.51 -6.98
C ASN A 57 -16.33 3.28 -7.49
N ASN A 58 -15.63 2.19 -7.78
CA ASN A 58 -16.18 0.93 -8.25
C ASN A 58 -15.66 -0.26 -7.40
N PRO A 59 -16.15 -0.42 -6.15
CA PRO A 59 -15.72 -1.51 -5.26
C PRO A 59 -16.06 -2.90 -5.82
N GLY A 60 -17.14 -3.03 -6.60
CA GLY A 60 -17.48 -4.29 -7.27
C GLY A 60 -16.35 -4.76 -8.21
N LYS A 61 -15.80 -3.85 -9.01
CA LYS A 61 -14.66 -4.16 -9.88
C LYS A 61 -13.37 -4.40 -9.10
N GLY A 62 -13.12 -3.62 -8.04
CA GLY A 62 -11.97 -3.86 -7.15
C GLY A 62 -12.00 -5.25 -6.52
N LYS A 63 -13.18 -5.73 -6.11
CA LYS A 63 -13.39 -7.07 -5.58
C LYS A 63 -13.15 -8.15 -6.64
N GLU A 64 -13.73 -7.99 -7.83
CA GLU A 64 -13.55 -8.91 -8.96
C GLU A 64 -12.06 -9.11 -9.29
N LEU A 65 -11.30 -8.02 -9.41
CA LEU A 65 -9.86 -8.07 -9.69
C LEU A 65 -9.08 -8.75 -8.57
N SER A 66 -9.42 -8.46 -7.31
CA SER A 66 -8.76 -9.07 -6.14
C SER A 66 -8.99 -10.57 -6.09
N LEU A 67 -10.24 -11.03 -6.28
CA LEU A 67 -10.57 -12.44 -6.35
C LEU A 67 -9.81 -13.14 -7.49
N ALA A 68 -9.76 -12.53 -8.68
CA ALA A 68 -9.01 -13.08 -9.80
C ALA A 68 -7.49 -13.20 -9.53
N GLN A 69 -6.91 -12.28 -8.76
CA GLN A 69 -5.51 -12.37 -8.31
C GLN A 69 -5.33 -13.48 -7.26
N MET A 70 -6.27 -13.59 -6.31
CA MET A 70 -6.26 -14.65 -5.29
C MET A 70 -6.40 -16.04 -5.90
N ASP A 71 -7.26 -16.22 -6.89
CA ASP A 71 -7.41 -17.46 -7.67
C ASP A 71 -6.10 -17.84 -8.40
N ARG A 72 -5.28 -16.85 -8.74
CA ARG A 72 -3.94 -17.03 -9.31
C ARG A 72 -2.83 -17.15 -8.26
N GLY A 73 -3.21 -17.26 -6.99
CA GLY A 73 -2.32 -17.54 -5.86
C GLY A 73 -1.89 -16.32 -5.05
N ALA A 74 -2.40 -15.11 -5.32
CA ALA A 74 -2.04 -13.95 -4.52
C ALA A 74 -2.64 -14.03 -3.10
N ASP A 75 -1.80 -13.99 -2.07
CA ASP A 75 -2.24 -14.09 -0.67
C ASP A 75 -2.10 -12.78 0.13
N VAL A 76 -1.47 -11.76 -0.46
CA VAL A 76 -1.50 -10.38 0.06
C VAL A 76 -1.77 -9.41 -1.09
N ILE A 77 -2.89 -8.69 -1.00
CA ILE A 77 -3.32 -7.69 -1.98
C ILE A 77 -3.02 -6.29 -1.46
N PHE A 78 -2.22 -5.50 -2.17
CA PHE A 78 -2.11 -4.06 -1.94
C PHE A 78 -3.08 -3.32 -2.86
N THR A 79 -3.97 -2.52 -2.28
CA THR A 79 -4.89 -1.69 -3.06
C THR A 79 -4.51 -0.21 -3.00
N ALA A 80 -4.26 0.39 -4.17
CA ALA A 80 -4.07 1.81 -4.38
C ALA A 80 -5.20 2.37 -5.27
N ALA A 81 -6.46 2.17 -4.84
CA ALA A 81 -7.65 2.34 -5.68
C ALA A 81 -8.78 3.18 -5.06
N GLY A 82 -8.49 4.01 -4.05
CA GLY A 82 -9.52 4.83 -3.39
C GLY A 82 -10.68 3.97 -2.85
N ASN A 83 -11.92 4.39 -3.07
CA ASN A 83 -13.10 3.66 -2.62
C ASN A 83 -13.27 2.31 -3.33
N SER A 84 -12.83 2.19 -4.59
CA SER A 84 -12.79 0.89 -5.29
C SER A 84 -11.95 -0.15 -4.54
N GLY A 85 -10.95 0.30 -3.79
CA GLY A 85 -10.07 -0.54 -3.00
C GLY A 85 -10.79 -1.33 -1.90
N LEU A 86 -11.93 -0.85 -1.40
CA LEU A 86 -12.72 -1.57 -0.40
C LEU A 86 -13.20 -2.94 -0.90
N GLY A 87 -13.32 -3.12 -2.22
CA GLY A 87 -13.58 -4.43 -2.79
C GLY A 87 -12.51 -5.48 -2.48
N ALA A 88 -11.23 -5.07 -2.36
CA ALA A 88 -10.14 -5.96 -1.95
C ALA A 88 -10.27 -6.38 -0.49
N PHE A 89 -10.76 -5.49 0.38
CA PHE A 89 -11.04 -5.78 1.78
C PHE A 89 -12.13 -6.85 1.90
N ASP A 90 -13.22 -6.70 1.12
CA ASP A 90 -14.29 -7.68 1.08
C ASP A 90 -13.85 -9.01 0.46
N ALA A 91 -12.93 -9.00 -0.52
CA ALA A 91 -12.39 -10.22 -1.12
C ALA A 91 -11.60 -11.06 -0.10
N VAL A 92 -10.69 -10.44 0.66
CA VAL A 92 -9.87 -11.16 1.64
C VAL A 92 -10.67 -11.62 2.85
N GLU A 93 -11.67 -10.85 3.29
CA GLU A 93 -12.60 -11.27 4.34
C GLU A 93 -13.44 -12.47 3.87
N GLN A 94 -13.91 -12.46 2.61
CA GLN A 94 -14.67 -13.56 2.02
C GLN A 94 -13.87 -14.87 1.95
N ALA A 95 -12.55 -14.81 1.73
CA ALA A 95 -11.71 -16.01 1.79
C ALA A 95 -11.63 -16.62 3.20
N GLY A 96 -11.98 -15.85 4.22
CA GLY A 96 -12.13 -16.31 5.59
C GLY A 96 -10.83 -16.66 6.28
N MET A 97 -10.98 -17.35 7.41
CA MET A 97 -9.88 -17.74 8.28
C MET A 97 -9.71 -19.26 8.30
N GLN A 98 -8.47 -19.70 8.45
CA GLN A 98 -8.12 -21.09 8.74
C GLN A 98 -7.37 -21.14 10.06
N ASN A 99 -7.80 -22.01 10.98
CA ASN A 99 -7.24 -22.13 12.32
C ASN A 99 -7.16 -20.80 13.09
N GLY A 100 -8.21 -19.97 12.98
CA GLY A 100 -8.30 -18.68 13.65
C GLY A 100 -7.43 -17.57 13.06
N ARG A 101 -6.83 -17.76 11.88
CA ARG A 101 -6.02 -16.74 11.20
C ARG A 101 -6.48 -16.56 9.76
N ALA A 102 -6.50 -15.31 9.28
CA ALA A 102 -6.74 -15.02 7.88
C ALA A 102 -5.69 -15.71 6.99
N THR A 103 -6.15 -16.23 5.86
CA THR A 103 -5.29 -16.85 4.84
C THR A 103 -4.85 -15.86 3.78
N HIS A 104 -5.64 -14.82 3.58
CA HIS A 104 -5.41 -13.74 2.63
C HIS A 104 -5.48 -12.42 3.38
N PHE A 105 -4.64 -11.47 2.96
CA PHE A 105 -4.53 -10.17 3.61
C PHE A 105 -4.65 -9.03 2.61
N VAL A 106 -5.08 -7.87 3.10
CA VAL A 106 -5.10 -6.63 2.32
C VAL A 106 -4.19 -5.58 2.94
N ILE A 107 -3.55 -4.77 2.12
CA ILE A 107 -2.85 -3.55 2.53
C ILE A 107 -3.68 -2.36 2.05
N GLY A 108 -4.06 -1.51 3.00
CA GLY A 108 -4.81 -0.27 2.74
C GLY A 108 -3.93 0.87 2.22
N VAL A 109 -4.54 2.01 1.91
CA VAL A 109 -3.86 3.20 1.37
C VAL A 109 -4.47 4.50 1.89
N ASP A 110 -3.68 5.57 1.82
CA ASP A 110 -3.99 6.96 2.18
C ASP A 110 -4.19 7.18 3.69
N SER A 111 -5.18 6.51 4.28
CA SER A 111 -5.50 6.60 5.71
C SER A 111 -5.12 5.32 6.45
N ASN A 112 -5.14 5.36 7.79
CA ASN A 112 -5.10 4.12 8.56
C ASN A 112 -6.42 3.37 8.39
N GLN A 113 -6.40 2.27 7.66
CA GLN A 113 -7.56 1.41 7.38
C GLN A 113 -7.49 0.07 8.14
N ASN A 114 -6.55 -0.09 9.10
CA ASN A 114 -6.34 -1.35 9.82
C ASN A 114 -7.62 -1.86 10.52
N MET A 115 -8.47 -0.94 10.98
CA MET A 115 -9.73 -1.22 11.68
C MET A 115 -10.90 -1.64 10.77
N VAL A 116 -10.77 -1.50 9.44
CA VAL A 116 -11.90 -1.73 8.51
C VAL A 116 -12.30 -3.20 8.47
N LYS A 117 -11.32 -4.10 8.48
CA LYS A 117 -11.48 -5.56 8.57
C LYS A 117 -10.41 -6.15 9.50
N PRO A 118 -10.53 -5.99 10.84
CA PRO A 118 -9.50 -6.39 11.79
C PRO A 118 -9.12 -7.87 11.59
N GLY A 119 -7.82 -8.19 11.64
CA GLY A 119 -7.32 -9.54 11.37
C GLY A 119 -7.08 -9.86 9.88
N PHE A 120 -7.61 -9.06 8.95
CA PHE A 120 -7.38 -9.20 7.49
C PHE A 120 -6.54 -8.06 6.90
N VAL A 121 -6.53 -6.87 7.52
CA VAL A 121 -5.71 -5.74 7.07
C VAL A 121 -4.30 -5.84 7.65
N LEU A 122 -3.32 -6.15 6.81
CA LEU A 122 -1.94 -6.38 7.25
C LEU A 122 -1.27 -5.09 7.73
N THR A 123 -1.50 -3.99 7.02
CA THR A 123 -1.08 -2.62 7.34
C THR A 123 -1.78 -1.67 6.36
N SER A 124 -1.64 -0.36 6.56
CA SER A 124 -2.05 0.65 5.59
C SER A 124 -0.84 1.47 5.15
N MET A 125 -0.70 1.74 3.85
CA MET A 125 0.29 2.69 3.33
C MET A 125 -0.29 4.09 3.43
N VAL A 126 0.02 4.78 4.53
CA VAL A 126 -0.54 6.10 4.81
C VAL A 126 0.14 7.18 3.99
N LYS A 127 -0.65 8.14 3.53
CA LYS A 127 -0.21 9.35 2.84
C LYS A 127 -0.76 10.54 3.62
N ARG A 128 0.12 11.32 4.24
CA ARG A 128 -0.23 12.46 5.09
C ARG A 128 -0.59 13.70 4.27
N VAL A 129 -1.61 13.56 3.42
CA VAL A 129 -2.19 14.69 2.66
C VAL A 129 -2.74 15.74 3.62
N ASP A 130 -3.25 15.32 4.78
CA ASP A 130 -3.64 16.18 5.89
C ASP A 130 -2.51 17.13 6.31
N ASN A 131 -1.31 16.60 6.55
CA ASN A 131 -0.14 17.42 6.91
C ASN A 131 0.21 18.39 5.78
N ALA A 132 0.29 17.92 4.53
CA ALA A 132 0.64 18.76 3.40
C ALA A 132 -0.35 19.92 3.21
N VAL A 133 -1.65 19.68 3.33
CA VAL A 133 -2.68 20.72 3.25
C VAL A 133 -2.57 21.70 4.42
N TYR A 134 -2.42 21.18 5.64
CA TYR A 134 -2.28 22.00 6.85
C TYR A 134 -1.06 22.93 6.76
N ASP A 135 0.10 22.38 6.38
CA ASP A 135 1.35 23.11 6.27
C ASP A 135 1.26 24.23 5.22
N ILE A 136 0.70 23.94 4.04
CA ILE A 136 0.51 24.94 2.98
C ILE A 136 -0.45 26.05 3.45
N VAL A 137 -1.59 25.70 4.06
CA VAL A 137 -2.55 26.70 4.56
C VAL A 137 -1.90 27.56 5.65
N LYS A 138 -1.13 26.95 6.56
CA LYS A 138 -0.40 27.66 7.61
C LYS A 138 0.61 28.64 7.02
N GLU A 139 1.41 28.22 6.03
CA GLU A 139 2.36 29.09 5.35
C GLU A 139 1.69 30.29 4.68
N VAL A 140 0.51 30.10 4.06
CA VAL A 140 -0.26 31.19 3.46
C VAL A 140 -0.74 32.18 4.51
N VAL A 141 -1.34 31.69 5.61
CA VAL A 141 -1.83 32.53 6.71
C VAL A 141 -0.70 33.33 7.36
N GLU A 142 0.47 32.73 7.50
CA GLU A 142 1.66 33.38 8.08
C GLU A 142 2.42 34.28 7.08
N GLY A 143 1.99 34.37 5.83
CA GLY A 143 2.66 35.16 4.79
C GLY A 143 4.03 34.60 4.38
N ARG A 144 4.27 33.30 4.59
CA ARG A 144 5.54 32.61 4.32
C ARG A 144 5.48 31.65 3.13
N PHE A 145 4.34 31.54 2.46
CA PHE A 145 4.14 30.63 1.34
C PHE A 145 5.19 30.79 0.25
N LYS A 146 5.75 29.66 -0.18
CA LYS A 146 6.66 29.58 -1.34
C LYS A 146 6.05 28.68 -2.40
N GLY A 147 5.91 29.22 -3.61
CA GLY A 147 5.53 28.43 -4.79
C GLY A 147 6.61 27.42 -5.17
N GLY A 148 6.24 26.40 -5.95
CA GLY A 148 7.13 25.33 -6.42
C GLY A 148 6.66 23.94 -5.99
N PHE A 149 7.54 22.95 -6.12
CA PHE A 149 7.26 21.59 -5.71
C PHE A 149 7.55 21.39 -4.23
N HIS A 150 6.56 20.86 -3.52
CA HIS A 150 6.67 20.42 -2.13
C HIS A 150 6.59 18.90 -2.09
N VAL A 151 7.70 18.23 -1.78
CA VAL A 151 7.79 16.76 -1.82
C VAL A 151 7.72 16.22 -0.40
N TYR A 152 6.67 15.45 -0.12
CA TYR A 152 6.45 14.80 1.17
C TYR A 152 6.76 13.30 1.03
N GLY A 153 7.85 12.86 1.65
CA GLY A 153 8.38 11.51 1.54
C GLY A 153 8.51 10.82 2.90
N LEU A 154 9.30 9.75 2.97
CA LEU A 154 9.56 9.04 4.23
C LEU A 154 10.28 9.92 5.26
N GLU A 155 11.19 10.80 4.80
CA GLU A 155 11.96 11.72 5.65
C GLU A 155 11.06 12.71 6.38
N SER A 156 10.09 13.29 5.68
CA SER A 156 9.13 14.26 6.22
C SER A 156 7.90 13.60 6.85
N GLU A 157 7.93 12.28 7.06
CA GLU A 157 6.77 11.47 7.49
C GLU A 157 5.50 11.69 6.65
N GLY A 158 5.69 12.10 5.39
CA GLY A 158 4.63 12.33 4.43
C GLY A 158 3.97 11.05 3.92
N VAL A 159 4.72 9.95 3.96
CA VAL A 159 4.23 8.60 3.68
C VAL A 159 4.78 7.63 4.72
N GLY A 160 4.08 6.51 4.93
CA GLY A 160 4.51 5.50 5.90
C GLY A 160 3.63 4.26 5.90
N TYR A 161 3.83 3.40 6.89
CA TYR A 161 2.95 2.28 7.20
C TYR A 161 2.52 2.33 8.66
N VAL A 162 1.47 1.60 9.05
CA VAL A 162 0.89 1.70 10.39
C VAL A 162 0.74 0.33 11.04
N ILE A 163 1.28 0.19 12.25
CA ILE A 163 1.09 -0.96 13.13
C ILE A 163 0.39 -0.51 14.41
N ASP A 164 -0.78 -1.07 14.69
CA ASP A 164 -1.63 -0.73 15.83
C ASP A 164 -2.31 -2.00 16.41
N GLN A 165 -3.27 -1.82 17.31
CA GLN A 165 -3.98 -2.94 17.95
C GLN A 165 -4.74 -3.86 16.99
N TYR A 166 -5.04 -3.44 15.76
CA TYR A 166 -5.84 -4.22 14.80
C TYR A 166 -5.00 -5.16 13.93
N ASN A 167 -3.69 -4.91 13.82
CA ASN A 167 -2.81 -5.68 12.93
C ASN A 167 -1.47 -6.12 13.54
N ARG A 168 -1.14 -5.71 14.77
CA ARG A 168 0.15 -6.03 15.41
C ARG A 168 0.47 -7.53 15.44
N ASP A 169 -0.54 -8.37 15.62
CA ASP A 169 -0.36 -9.83 15.67
C ASP A 169 -0.25 -10.48 14.28
N LEU A 170 -0.53 -9.73 13.21
CA LEU A 170 -0.45 -10.20 11.83
C LEU A 170 0.97 -10.09 11.26
N VAL A 171 1.73 -9.07 11.71
CA VAL A 171 3.06 -8.73 11.19
C VAL A 171 4.14 -9.18 12.17
N SER A 172 5.12 -9.95 11.70
CA SER A 172 6.21 -10.40 12.57
C SER A 172 7.14 -9.25 12.99
N PRO A 173 7.75 -9.30 14.19
CA PRO A 173 8.75 -8.32 14.62
C PRO A 173 9.92 -8.18 13.64
N ASP A 174 10.33 -9.28 13.00
CA ASP A 174 11.38 -9.25 11.98
C ASP A 174 10.96 -8.52 10.70
N ALA A 175 9.71 -8.67 10.26
CA ALA A 175 9.20 -7.92 9.11
C ALA A 175 9.18 -6.41 9.39
N ILE A 176 8.80 -6.01 10.62
CA ILE A 176 8.86 -4.60 11.07
C ILE A 176 10.30 -4.10 11.09
N ARG A 177 11.22 -4.86 11.72
CA ARG A 177 12.63 -4.49 11.80
C ARG A 177 13.26 -4.28 10.43
N GLU A 178 13.04 -5.20 9.49
CA GLU A 178 13.58 -5.09 8.14
C GLU A 178 12.96 -3.92 7.35
N ALA A 179 11.66 -3.65 7.54
CA ALA A 179 11.01 -2.49 6.94
C ALA A 179 11.58 -1.17 7.49
N GLU A 180 11.85 -1.07 8.80
CA GLU A 180 12.48 0.10 9.41
C GLU A 180 13.94 0.29 8.97
N ASP A 181 14.70 -0.79 8.83
CA ASP A 181 16.07 -0.73 8.31
C ASP A 181 16.08 -0.23 6.86
N ALA A 182 15.14 -0.71 6.03
CA ALA A 182 14.97 -0.21 4.67
C ALA A 182 14.53 1.26 4.65
N ARG A 183 13.59 1.67 5.51
CA ARG A 183 13.17 3.08 5.64
C ARG A 183 14.36 3.99 5.90
N LYS A 184 15.24 3.66 6.86
CA LYS A 184 16.46 4.44 7.15
C LYS A 184 17.40 4.51 5.94
N LYS A 185 17.59 3.39 5.25
CA LYS A 185 18.45 3.33 4.05
C LYS A 185 17.88 4.14 2.88
N ILE A 186 16.56 4.17 2.70
CA ILE A 186 15.89 5.01 1.70
C ILE A 186 16.07 6.49 2.04
N ILE A 187 15.83 6.87 3.30
CA ILE A 187 16.02 8.26 3.77
C ILE A 187 17.47 8.72 3.58
N SER A 188 18.45 7.87 3.91
CA SER A 188 19.88 8.18 3.70
C SER A 188 20.34 8.14 2.24
N GLY A 189 19.50 7.71 1.30
CA GLY A 189 19.83 7.56 -0.12
C GLY A 189 20.65 6.31 -0.48
N GLN A 190 20.95 5.42 0.48
CA GLN A 190 21.61 4.13 0.23
C GLN A 190 20.74 3.18 -0.60
N ILE A 191 19.41 3.24 -0.42
CA ILE A 191 18.45 2.58 -1.30
C ILE A 191 17.74 3.66 -2.11
N LYS A 192 17.79 3.53 -3.43
CA LYS A 192 16.99 4.36 -4.34
C LYS A 192 15.85 3.52 -4.88
N VAL A 193 14.62 3.91 -4.53
CA VAL A 193 13.39 3.32 -5.08
C VAL A 193 13.13 3.97 -6.44
N THR A 194 12.78 3.17 -7.44
CA THR A 194 12.49 3.69 -8.78
C THR A 194 11.28 4.62 -8.75
N ASP A 195 11.45 5.83 -9.32
CA ASP A 195 10.33 6.73 -9.57
C ASP A 195 9.72 6.45 -10.94
N ALA A 196 8.64 5.68 -10.96
CA ALA A 196 7.92 5.34 -12.19
C ALA A 196 7.20 6.55 -12.83
N MET A 197 7.16 7.71 -12.17
CA MET A 197 6.65 8.94 -12.80
C MET A 197 7.71 9.71 -13.59
N ALA A 198 8.99 9.41 -13.36
CA ALA A 198 10.12 10.06 -14.04
C ALA A 198 10.55 9.31 -15.32
N GLN A 199 9.79 8.29 -15.73
CA GLN A 199 10.04 7.41 -16.87
C GLN A 199 8.97 7.59 -17.95
#